data_AF-A0A224YCH2-F1
#
_entry.id   AF-A0A224YCH2-F1
#
_cell.length_a   1.000
_cell.length_b   1.000
_cell.length_c   1.000
_cell.angle_alpha   90.00
_cell.angle_beta   90.00
_cell.angle_gamma   90.00
#
_symmetry.space_group_name_H-M   'P 1'
#
loop_
_entity.id
_entity.type
_entity.pdbx_description
1 polymer ?
#
loop_
_entity_poly.entity_id
_entity_poly.type
_entity_poly.pdbx_seq_one_letter_code
_entity_poly.pdbx_strand_id
1 'polypeptide(L)'
;MAPYILWVWLLVLIAVVIHPRLAANQVASAPQKKTGPWKFMNTGIIYLNLTTLEVPGIKCKVAMRTQINATARTFSQEIGVKSSETWKRERVDYTQIRKNDRLVKAFTSVNKNYSNVCELWVNYKFLESKPQNADLCTSNFKTHCKRYNATPYNIEDCQESVGKLILIG
;
A
#
# COMPACT_ATOMS: atom_id res chain seq x y z
N MET A 1 -58.36 3.07 -46.08
CA MET A 1 -56.97 3.57 -46.14
C MET A 1 -56.75 4.32 -44.83
N ALA A 2 -56.41 3.70 -43.68
CA ALA A 2 -55.19 2.93 -43.36
C ALA A 2 -53.92 3.59 -43.95
N PRO A 3 -52.81 3.76 -43.21
CA PRO A 3 -52.59 3.51 -41.77
C PRO A 3 -51.48 4.42 -41.16
N TYR A 4 -51.81 5.48 -40.43
CA TYR A 4 -50.74 6.28 -39.77
C TYR A 4 -50.96 6.52 -38.27
N ILE A 5 -52.17 6.28 -37.78
CA ILE A 5 -52.55 6.66 -36.40
C ILE A 5 -52.24 5.54 -35.40
N LEU A 6 -52.10 4.29 -35.86
CA LEU A 6 -51.80 3.13 -35.01
C LEU A 6 -50.31 2.94 -34.68
N TRP A 7 -49.40 3.68 -35.33
CA TRP A 7 -47.95 3.60 -35.04
C TRP A 7 -47.48 4.58 -33.96
N VAL A 8 -48.17 5.70 -33.77
CA VAL A 8 -47.74 6.74 -32.81
C VAL A 8 -48.00 6.31 -31.36
N TRP A 9 -49.02 5.49 -31.11
CA TRP A 9 -49.36 5.01 -29.76
C TRP A 9 -48.48 3.88 -29.25
N LEU A 10 -47.71 3.19 -30.12
CA LEU A 10 -46.81 2.13 -29.69
C LEU A 10 -45.47 2.67 -29.13
N LEU A 11 -45.08 3.90 -29.49
CA LEU A 11 -43.84 4.51 -29.00
C LEU A 11 -43.98 5.17 -27.63
N VAL A 12 -45.20 5.53 -27.20
CA VAL A 12 -45.42 6.20 -25.90
C VAL A 12 -45.40 5.21 -24.73
N LEU A 13 -45.62 3.91 -24.97
CA LEU A 13 -45.68 2.89 -23.92
C LEU A 13 -44.33 2.22 -23.59
N ILE A 14 -43.24 2.57 -24.29
CA ILE A 14 -41.86 2.21 -23.90
C ILE A 14 -41.24 3.35 -23.08
N ALA A 15 -42.04 4.17 -22.42
CA ALA A 15 -41.62 4.86 -21.20
C ALA A 15 -41.73 3.89 -20.00
N VAL A 16 -41.16 2.69 -20.15
CA VAL A 16 -40.87 1.82 -19.04
C VAL A 16 -39.85 2.56 -18.20
N VAL A 17 -40.33 3.12 -17.10
CA VAL A 17 -39.68 3.28 -15.79
C VAL A 17 -38.28 2.66 -15.73
N ILE A 18 -37.29 3.28 -16.38
CA ILE A 18 -35.90 3.12 -15.98
C ILE A 18 -35.71 4.22 -14.96
N HIS A 19 -35.92 3.86 -13.70
CA HIS A 19 -35.43 4.62 -12.56
C HIS A 19 -34.00 5.09 -12.89
N PRO A 20 -33.63 6.38 -12.72
CA PRO A 20 -32.24 6.84 -12.91
C PRO A 20 -31.25 6.23 -11.91
N ARG A 21 -31.67 5.25 -11.10
CA ARG A 21 -30.89 4.63 -10.04
C ARG A 21 -30.22 3.34 -10.52
N LEU A 22 -29.52 3.39 -11.64
CA LEU A 22 -28.51 2.40 -12.02
C LEU A 22 -27.46 3.02 -12.96
N ALA A 23 -27.25 4.33 -12.88
CA ALA A 23 -25.91 4.86 -13.08
C ALA A 23 -25.08 4.29 -11.92
N ALA A 24 -24.52 3.10 -12.14
CA ALA A 24 -23.45 2.60 -11.32
C ALA A 24 -22.43 3.73 -11.25
N ASN A 25 -22.29 4.34 -10.08
CA ASN A 25 -21.12 5.13 -9.74
C ASN A 25 -19.93 4.18 -9.77
N GLN A 26 -19.52 3.72 -10.94
CA GLN A 26 -18.12 3.49 -11.21
C GLN A 26 -17.53 4.89 -11.14
N VAL A 27 -17.21 5.31 -9.92
CA VAL A 27 -16.11 6.24 -9.72
C VAL A 27 -14.93 5.51 -10.33
N ALA A 28 -14.74 5.69 -11.63
CA ALA A 28 -13.51 5.32 -12.30
C ALA A 28 -12.46 6.14 -11.58
N SER A 29 -11.80 5.50 -10.62
CA SER A 29 -10.71 6.11 -9.88
C SER A 29 -9.72 6.53 -10.96
N ALA A 30 -9.50 7.83 -11.12
CA ALA A 30 -8.55 8.33 -12.09
C ALA A 30 -7.24 7.54 -11.95
N PRO A 31 -6.58 7.13 -13.05
CA PRO A 31 -5.39 6.28 -13.00
C PRO A 31 -4.39 6.83 -12.00
N GLN A 32 -4.27 6.12 -10.88
CA GLN A 32 -3.53 6.66 -9.77
C GLN A 32 -2.04 6.66 -10.12
N LYS A 33 -1.42 7.83 -10.09
CA LYS A 33 0.00 7.98 -10.42
C LYS A 33 0.82 7.17 -9.42
N LYS A 34 1.33 6.02 -9.87
CA LYS A 34 2.15 5.12 -9.04
C LYS A 34 3.36 5.89 -8.50
N THR A 35 3.49 5.95 -7.18
CA THR A 35 4.71 6.46 -6.55
C THR A 35 5.86 5.51 -6.87
N GLY A 36 6.94 6.03 -7.43
CA GLY A 36 8.12 5.21 -7.72
C GLY A 36 8.78 4.69 -6.43
N PRO A 37 9.49 3.54 -6.48
CA PRO A 37 10.12 2.94 -5.30
C PRO A 37 10.99 3.93 -4.53
N TRP A 38 11.76 4.75 -5.24
CA TRP A 38 12.62 5.77 -4.62
C TRP A 38 11.84 6.75 -3.74
N LYS A 39 10.74 7.30 -4.28
CA LYS A 39 9.92 8.27 -3.57
C LYS A 39 9.23 7.63 -2.38
N PHE A 40 8.74 6.40 -2.52
CA PHE A 40 8.10 5.65 -1.43
C PHE A 40 9.07 5.40 -0.26
N MET A 41 10.25 4.85 -0.56
CA MET A 41 11.24 4.49 0.45
C MET A 41 11.78 5.73 1.20
N ASN A 42 11.78 6.91 0.55
CA ASN A 42 12.19 8.17 1.16
C ASN A 42 11.03 8.98 1.80
N THR A 43 9.85 8.37 2.06
CA THR A 43 8.71 9.10 2.67
C THR A 43 8.80 9.30 4.18
N GLY A 44 9.86 8.82 4.83
CA GLY A 44 10.04 8.86 6.28
C GLY A 44 9.76 7.49 6.89
N ILE A 45 8.98 7.47 7.98
CA ILE A 45 8.65 6.24 8.69
C ILE A 45 7.60 5.44 7.90
N ILE A 46 7.90 4.17 7.65
CA ILE A 46 6.99 3.20 7.02
C ILE A 46 6.76 2.00 7.96
N TYR A 47 5.56 1.46 7.93
CA TYR A 47 5.09 0.42 8.84
C TYR A 47 4.72 -0.82 8.04
N LEU A 48 5.02 -1.99 8.59
CA LEU A 48 4.54 -3.25 8.05
C LEU A 48 3.04 -3.34 8.34
N ASN A 49 2.25 -3.57 7.30
CA ASN A 49 0.79 -3.70 7.41
C ASN A 49 0.33 -5.15 7.28
N LEU A 50 0.84 -5.86 6.26
CA LEU A 50 0.51 -7.27 6.02
C LEU A 50 1.79 -8.08 5.77
N THR A 51 1.81 -9.32 6.23
CA THR A 51 2.87 -10.28 5.90
C THR A 51 2.28 -11.66 5.64
N THR A 52 2.94 -12.48 4.82
CA THR A 52 2.63 -13.92 4.70
C THR A 52 3.41 -14.79 5.68
N LEU A 53 4.30 -14.19 6.46
CA LEU A 53 5.09 -14.86 7.50
C LEU A 53 4.65 -14.34 8.86
N GLU A 54 3.89 -15.17 9.57
CA GLU A 54 3.61 -14.93 10.98
C GLU A 54 4.85 -15.27 11.80
N VAL A 55 5.27 -14.35 12.65
CA VAL A 55 6.33 -14.57 13.62
C VAL A 55 5.73 -14.34 15.01
N PRO A 56 5.58 -15.40 15.84
CA PRO A 56 4.99 -15.29 17.17
C PRO A 56 5.70 -14.24 18.03
N GLY A 57 4.91 -13.44 18.75
CA GLY A 57 5.41 -12.44 19.70
C GLY A 57 5.89 -11.12 19.08
N ILE A 58 5.96 -11.00 17.76
CA ILE A 58 6.15 -9.70 17.11
C ILE A 58 4.81 -8.96 17.11
N LYS A 59 4.78 -7.79 17.74
CA LYS A 59 3.61 -6.89 17.74
C LYS A 59 3.61 -5.94 16.56
N CYS A 60 4.78 -5.50 16.11
CA CYS A 60 4.87 -4.60 14.96
C CYS A 60 6.28 -4.55 14.35
N LYS A 61 6.37 -4.11 13.08
CA LYS A 61 7.63 -3.81 12.37
C LYS A 61 7.55 -2.44 11.70
N VAL A 62 8.64 -1.68 11.76
CA VAL A 62 8.74 -0.31 11.23
C VAL A 62 10.10 -0.08 10.60
N ALA A 63 10.17 0.68 9.52
CA ALA A 63 11.41 1.22 8.97
C ALA A 63 11.41 2.74 9.17
N MET A 64 12.42 3.27 9.87
CA MET A 64 12.39 4.65 10.34
C MET A 64 13.38 5.54 9.59
N ARG A 65 14.66 5.25 9.79
CA ARG A 65 15.77 6.08 9.35
C ARG A 65 16.25 5.58 8.02
N THR A 66 16.40 6.48 7.07
CA THR A 66 16.97 6.18 5.77
C THR A 66 18.32 6.87 5.64
N GLN A 67 19.35 6.15 5.21
CA GLN A 67 20.60 6.73 4.71
C GLN A 67 20.65 6.56 3.19
N ILE A 68 20.79 7.68 2.47
CA ILE A 68 20.86 7.68 1.02
C ILE A 68 22.26 8.04 0.61
N ASN A 69 22.85 7.22 -0.25
CA ASN A 69 24.04 7.60 -0.99
C ASN A 69 23.63 7.76 -2.46
N ALA A 70 23.37 9.00 -2.88
CA ALA A 70 22.93 9.31 -4.23
C ALA A 70 24.00 8.94 -5.28
N THR A 71 25.28 9.11 -4.94
CA THR A 71 26.42 8.81 -5.82
C THR A 71 26.58 7.31 -6.03
N ALA A 72 26.65 6.53 -4.94
CA ALA A 72 26.69 5.07 -5.01
C ALA A 72 25.33 4.47 -5.43
N ARG A 73 24.28 5.30 -5.45
CA ARG A 73 22.89 4.92 -5.68
C ARG A 73 22.46 3.74 -4.79
N THR A 74 22.87 3.80 -3.53
CA THR A 74 22.51 2.84 -2.49
C THR A 74 21.60 3.47 -1.47
N PHE A 75 20.89 2.62 -0.74
CA PHE A 75 19.83 3.01 0.16
C PHE A 75 19.88 2.08 1.38
N SER A 76 19.89 2.63 2.59
CA SER A 76 19.88 1.85 3.83
C SER A 76 18.72 2.26 4.71
N GLN A 77 18.11 1.33 5.44
CA GLN A 77 17.13 1.62 6.48
C GLN A 77 17.45 0.98 7.81
N GLU A 78 17.01 1.62 8.89
CA GLU A 78 16.92 1.01 10.22
C GLU A 78 15.52 0.40 10.38
N ILE A 79 15.46 -0.93 10.52
CA ILE A 79 14.25 -1.71 10.75
C ILE A 79 14.12 -1.99 12.24
N GLY A 80 13.06 -1.46 12.84
CA GLY A 80 12.65 -1.75 14.21
C GLY A 80 11.62 -2.87 14.25
N VAL A 81 11.81 -3.83 15.16
CA VAL A 81 10.88 -4.92 15.45
C VAL A 81 10.48 -4.82 16.92
N LYS A 82 9.19 -4.64 17.18
CA LYS A 82 8.65 -4.57 18.54
C LYS A 82 8.05 -5.91 18.94
N SER A 83 8.45 -6.40 20.10
CA SER A 83 7.79 -7.51 20.81
C SER A 83 7.08 -6.98 22.06
N SER A 84 6.49 -7.84 22.90
CA SER A 84 5.78 -7.42 24.11
C SER A 84 6.58 -6.48 25.02
N GLU A 85 7.90 -6.65 25.11
CA GLU A 85 8.72 -5.99 26.12
C GLU A 85 9.91 -5.22 25.55
N THR A 86 10.29 -5.44 24.29
CA THR A 86 11.53 -4.88 23.74
C THR A 86 11.46 -4.51 22.28
N TRP A 87 12.27 -3.52 21.93
CA TRP A 87 12.61 -3.18 20.56
C TRP A 87 13.93 -3.84 20.18
N LYS A 88 13.94 -4.53 19.04
CA LYS A 88 15.17 -4.92 18.34
C LYS A 88 15.31 -4.06 17.10
N ARG A 89 16.54 -3.68 16.77
CA ARG A 89 16.83 -2.85 15.60
C ARG A 89 17.88 -3.51 14.74
N GLU A 90 17.66 -3.49 13.44
CA GLU A 90 18.58 -4.03 12.44
C GLU A 90 18.79 -3.00 11.34
N ARG A 91 20.02 -2.86 10.88
CA ARG A 91 20.33 -2.07 9.69
C ARG A 91 20.20 -2.96 8.46
N VAL A 92 19.40 -2.53 7.51
CA VAL A 92 19.20 -3.20 6.23
C VAL A 92 19.71 -2.32 5.10
N ASP A 93 20.69 -2.82 4.37
CA ASP A 93 21.21 -2.17 3.18
C ASP A 93 20.54 -2.75 1.94
N TYR A 94 20.12 -1.86 1.04
CA TYR A 94 19.44 -2.18 -0.20
C TYR A 94 20.31 -1.85 -1.40
N THR A 95 20.26 -2.74 -2.38
CA THR A 95 20.80 -2.53 -3.72
C THR A 95 19.67 -2.29 -4.70
N GLN A 96 19.92 -1.49 -5.73
CA GLN A 96 18.92 -1.20 -6.75
C GLN A 96 18.86 -2.32 -7.79
N ILE A 97 17.65 -2.64 -8.24
CA ILE A 97 17.41 -3.43 -9.45
C ILE A 97 17.03 -2.45 -10.55
N ARG A 98 17.85 -2.37 -11.59
CA ARG A 98 17.62 -1.45 -12.72
C ARG A 98 16.71 -2.09 -13.77
N LYS A 99 15.86 -1.28 -14.39
CA LYS A 99 15.18 -1.62 -15.66
C LYS A 99 16.09 -1.32 -16.86
N ASN A 100 16.82 -0.22 -16.77
CA ASN A 100 17.88 0.24 -17.68
C ASN A 100 18.80 1.21 -16.92
N ASP A 101 19.84 1.76 -17.56
CA ASP A 101 20.86 2.62 -16.90
C ASP A 101 20.29 3.84 -16.16
N ARG A 102 19.09 4.28 -16.54
CA ARG A 102 18.44 5.49 -16.01
C ARG A 102 17.32 5.21 -15.01
N LEU A 103 16.68 4.04 -15.04
CA LEU A 103 15.47 3.76 -14.25
C LEU A 103 15.67 2.62 -13.24
N VAL A 104 15.48 2.94 -11.96
CA VAL A 104 15.37 1.95 -10.88
C VAL A 104 13.97 1.33 -10.92
N LYS A 105 13.92 0.00 -11.07
CA LYS A 105 12.69 -0.78 -11.06
C LYS A 105 12.25 -1.14 -9.64
N ALA A 106 13.21 -1.54 -8.81
CA ALA A 106 12.98 -2.02 -7.44
C ALA A 106 14.26 -1.87 -6.60
N PHE A 107 14.13 -2.11 -5.30
CA PHE A 107 15.24 -2.29 -4.38
C PHE A 107 15.19 -3.70 -3.81
N THR A 108 16.36 -4.27 -3.50
CA THR A 108 16.47 -5.58 -2.89
C THR A 108 17.49 -5.58 -1.77
N SER A 109 17.14 -6.29 -0.71
CA SER A 109 18.07 -6.72 0.32
C SER A 109 17.86 -8.23 0.47
N VAL A 110 18.92 -9.01 0.28
CA VAL A 110 18.82 -10.47 0.24
C VAL A 110 19.19 -11.02 1.62
N ASN A 111 18.17 -11.37 2.40
CA ASN A 111 18.36 -12.27 3.54
C ASN A 111 18.13 -13.71 3.05
N LYS A 112 19.19 -14.53 3.05
CA LYS A 112 19.17 -15.91 2.50
C LYS A 112 18.24 -16.86 3.25
N ASN A 113 17.75 -16.50 4.43
CA ASN A 113 16.94 -17.36 5.28
C ASN A 113 15.43 -17.34 4.98
N TYR A 114 14.95 -16.38 4.16
CA TYR A 114 13.53 -16.23 3.87
C TYR A 114 13.27 -16.39 2.37
N SER A 115 13.01 -17.62 1.94
CA SER A 115 12.42 -17.86 0.61
C SER A 115 10.89 -17.79 0.72
N ASN A 116 10.25 -16.96 -0.11
CA ASN A 116 8.79 -16.86 -0.25
C ASN A 116 8.02 -16.08 0.83
N VAL A 117 8.60 -15.01 1.38
CA VAL A 117 7.86 -14.05 2.23
C VAL A 117 7.40 -12.87 1.40
N CYS A 118 6.13 -12.51 1.57
CA CYS A 118 5.49 -11.35 0.97
C CYS A 118 5.11 -10.37 2.06
N GLU A 119 5.50 -9.11 1.92
CA GLU A 119 5.19 -8.04 2.87
C GLU A 119 4.54 -6.84 2.16
N LEU A 120 3.56 -6.22 2.81
CA LEU A 120 2.98 -4.94 2.41
C LEU A 120 3.38 -3.87 3.43
N TRP A 121 4.18 -2.91 2.98
CA TRP A 121 4.61 -1.75 3.76
C TRP A 121 3.79 -0.52 3.38
N VAL A 122 3.39 0.28 4.37
CA VAL A 122 2.59 1.50 4.20
C VAL A 122 3.22 2.66 4.96
N ASN A 123 2.98 3.90 4.55
CA ASN A 123 3.36 5.06 5.35
C ASN A 123 2.14 5.67 6.04
N TYR A 124 2.33 6.44 7.12
CA TYR A 124 1.22 7.03 7.87
C TYR A 124 0.35 7.94 7.00
N LYS A 125 0.98 8.73 6.11
CA LYS A 125 0.29 9.57 5.13
C LYS A 125 -0.61 8.77 4.20
N PHE A 126 -0.31 7.51 3.93
CA PHE A 126 -1.09 6.62 3.05
C PHE A 126 -2.38 6.14 3.71
N LEU A 127 -2.40 6.06 5.04
CA LEU A 127 -3.60 5.69 5.81
C LEU A 127 -4.52 6.90 6.00
N GLU A 128 -3.93 8.08 6.20
CA GLU A 128 -4.67 9.34 6.34
C GLU A 128 -5.18 9.87 4.99
N SER A 129 -4.41 9.70 3.90
CA SER A 129 -4.76 10.19 2.57
C SER A 129 -5.44 9.13 1.71
N LYS A 130 -6.74 8.95 1.99
CA LYS A 130 -7.76 8.24 1.20
C LYS A 130 -7.81 6.70 1.43
N PRO A 131 -8.96 6.18 1.93
CA PRO A 131 -9.20 4.74 2.13
C PRO A 131 -8.97 3.89 0.87
N GLN A 132 -9.36 4.42 -0.30
CA GLN A 132 -9.26 3.74 -1.60
C GLN A 132 -7.84 3.29 -1.97
N ASN A 133 -6.82 3.99 -1.46
CA ASN A 133 -5.42 3.67 -1.76
C ASN A 133 -4.94 2.46 -0.96
N ALA A 134 -5.40 2.35 0.28
CA ALA A 134 -5.11 1.22 1.15
C ALA A 134 -5.76 -0.06 0.61
N ASP A 135 -7.00 0.03 0.12
CA ASP A 135 -7.72 -1.08 -0.50
C ASP A 135 -7.02 -1.58 -1.77
N LEU A 136 -6.55 -0.66 -2.63
CA LEU A 136 -5.85 -1.02 -3.85
C LEU A 136 -4.51 -1.73 -3.56
N CYS A 137 -3.71 -1.22 -2.63
CA CYS A 137 -2.46 -1.86 -2.22
C CYS A 137 -2.70 -3.25 -1.61
N THR A 138 -3.74 -3.39 -0.80
CA THR A 138 -4.14 -4.67 -0.21
C THR A 138 -4.61 -5.67 -1.28
N SER A 139 -5.39 -5.22 -2.28
CA SER A 139 -5.83 -6.05 -3.40
C SER A 139 -4.64 -6.53 -4.25
N ASN A 140 -3.69 -5.63 -4.55
CA ASN A 140 -2.46 -5.96 -5.27
C ASN A 140 -1.62 -6.98 -4.50
N PHE A 141 -1.49 -6.81 -3.18
CA PHE A 141 -0.80 -7.76 -2.32
C PHE A 141 -1.43 -9.16 -2.39
N LYS A 142 -2.75 -9.27 -2.19
CA LYS A 142 -3.47 -10.56 -2.23
C LYS A 142 -3.31 -11.25 -3.60
N THR A 143 -3.41 -10.48 -4.67
CA THR A 143 -3.26 -10.97 -6.04
C THR A 143 -1.83 -11.48 -6.31
N HIS A 144 -0.82 -10.69 -5.94
CA HIS A 144 0.58 -11.02 -6.23
C HIS A 144 1.10 -12.16 -5.35
N CYS A 145 0.74 -12.14 -4.07
CA CYS A 145 1.25 -13.08 -3.08
C CYS A 145 0.45 -14.39 -3.04
N LYS A 146 -0.69 -14.49 -3.75
CA LYS A 146 -1.54 -15.69 -3.86
C LYS A 146 -1.88 -16.33 -2.50
N ARG A 147 -1.90 -15.55 -1.42
CA ARG A 147 -2.18 -16.03 -0.06
C ARG A 147 -3.28 -15.20 0.57
N TYR A 148 -4.31 -15.91 1.01
CA TYR A 148 -5.44 -15.32 1.73
C TYR A 148 -5.16 -15.18 3.24
N ASN A 149 -4.17 -15.92 3.76
CA ASN A 149 -3.84 -15.98 5.19
C ASN A 149 -2.71 -15.00 5.55
N ALA A 150 -2.86 -13.74 5.13
CA ALA A 150 -1.89 -12.71 5.50
C ALA A 150 -2.15 -12.27 6.95
N THR A 151 -1.10 -12.18 7.75
CA THR A 151 -1.18 -11.67 9.11
C THR A 151 -1.15 -10.15 9.07
N PRO A 152 -2.17 -9.46 9.62
CA PRO A 152 -2.17 -8.03 9.76
C PRO A 152 -1.37 -7.59 10.98
N TYR A 153 -0.74 -6.42 10.86
CA TYR A 153 -0.10 -5.73 11.98
C TYR A 153 -0.88 -4.46 12.31
N ASN A 154 -1.14 -4.22 13.61
CA ASN A 154 -1.69 -2.95 14.04
C ASN A 154 -0.55 -1.93 14.15
N ILE A 155 -0.68 -0.81 13.44
CA ILE A 155 0.32 0.25 13.42
C ILE A 155 0.35 1.00 14.74
N GLU A 156 -0.76 1.03 15.48
CA GLU A 156 -0.83 1.59 16.83
C GLU A 156 0.08 0.83 17.80
N ASP A 157 0.34 -0.47 17.56
CA ASP A 157 1.31 -1.22 18.37
C ASP A 157 2.74 -0.70 18.17
N CYS A 158 3.05 -0.07 17.03
CA CYS A 158 4.33 0.61 16.80
C CYS A 158 4.43 1.98 17.45
N GLN A 159 3.31 2.60 17.79
CA GLN A 159 3.34 3.86 18.52
C GLN A 159 3.75 3.55 19.96
N GLU A 160 4.92 4.06 20.36
CA GLU A 160 5.17 4.23 21.78
C GLU A 160 4.11 5.21 22.30
N SER A 161 3.50 4.91 23.44
CA SER A 161 3.03 5.94 24.35
C SER A 161 4.13 7.01 24.42
N VAL A 162 3.85 8.13 23.76
CA VAL A 162 4.72 9.25 23.40
C VAL A 162 5.95 9.34 24.30
N GLY A 163 7.11 9.01 23.73
CA GLY A 163 8.40 9.36 24.31
C GLY A 163 8.43 10.83 24.70
N LYS A 164 8.90 11.08 25.93
CA LYS A 164 9.07 12.34 26.65
C LYS A 164 9.33 13.56 25.74
N LEU A 165 8.54 14.61 25.96
CA LEU A 165 8.78 15.96 25.44
C LEU A 165 10.19 16.42 25.83
N ILE A 166 11.09 16.53 24.86
CA ILE A 166 12.35 17.26 25.05
C ILE A 166 12.12 18.67 24.55
N LEU A 167 11.93 19.60 25.49
CA LEU A 167 12.03 21.02 25.22
C LEU A 167 13.51 21.35 25.07
N ILE A 168 13.90 21.81 23.88
CA ILE A 168 15.19 22.48 23.67
C ILE A 168 14.91 23.97 23.88
N GLY A 169 15.52 24.53 24.93
CA GLY A 169 15.59 25.97 25.19
C GLY A 169 16.83 26.60 24.57
#